data_AF-A0A0E3LQ42-F1
#
_entry.id   AF-A0A0E3LQ42-F1
#
_cell.length_a   1.000
_cell.length_b   1.000
_cell.length_c   1.000
_cell.angle_alpha   90.00
_cell.angle_beta   90.00
_cell.angle_gamma   90.00
#
_symmetry.space_group_name_H-M   'P 1'
#
loop_
_entity.id
_entity.type
_entity.pdbx_description
1 polymer ?
#
loop_
_entity_poly.entity_id
_entity_poly.type
_entity_poly.pdbx_seq_one_letter_code
_entity_poly.pdbx_strand_id
1 'polypeptide(L)'
;MKLSSTGLETEIGTDLSSENIKKQLKTWWGIDATDEDIAEILKLYNDGKGLSLDYAISEVISRNHTVIGWTTHGHSGDDVPLWAYGPDDLTGHVDNTEIAGHIAKELGFDLNKTNSQLFIDVDKIFSKDNGDGKLDKNEYLLNMTNSSNPVLEIGDAKLPVDTNILIKNGVAHELEGIVVYAPATGKVYIPCEALSLVNGTKINETKINETRKAAETA
;
A
#
# COMPACT_ATOMS: atom_id res chain seq x y z
N MET A 1 17.22 23.11 10.36
CA MET A 1 15.76 23.20 10.57
C MET A 1 15.34 22.26 11.69
N LYS A 2 14.40 22.67 12.56
CA LYS A 2 13.92 21.92 13.74
C LYS A 2 12.47 21.41 13.60
N LEU A 3 11.70 21.95 12.66
CA LEU A 3 10.32 21.53 12.34
C LEU A 3 10.17 21.36 10.83
N SER A 4 9.22 20.54 10.39
CA SER A 4 8.74 20.53 9.00
C SER A 4 8.01 21.84 8.66
N SER A 5 7.69 22.04 7.38
CA SER A 5 6.85 23.17 6.92
C SER A 5 5.48 23.15 7.60
N THR A 6 4.84 21.98 7.66
CA THR A 6 3.55 21.79 8.34
C THR A 6 3.61 22.06 9.85
N GLY A 7 4.73 21.69 10.50
CA GLY A 7 4.96 22.01 11.91
C GLY A 7 5.17 23.51 12.12
N LEU A 8 5.91 24.18 11.22
CA LEU A 8 6.09 25.63 11.24
C LEU A 8 4.74 26.37 11.05
N GLU A 9 3.90 25.92 10.11
CA GLU A 9 2.55 26.46 9.91
C GLU A 9 1.70 26.36 11.18
N THR A 10 1.82 25.24 11.91
CA THR A 10 1.13 25.05 13.19
C THR A 10 1.59 26.07 14.24
N GLU A 11 2.88 26.35 14.32
CA GLU A 11 3.46 27.35 15.26
C GLU A 11 3.11 28.80 14.86
N ILE A 12 2.96 29.07 13.56
CA ILE A 12 2.45 30.36 13.06
C ILE A 12 0.98 30.52 13.46
N GLY A 13 0.19 29.45 13.34
CA GLY A 13 -1.23 29.45 13.67
C GLY A 13 -2.00 30.45 12.82
N THR A 14 -2.90 31.21 13.44
CA THR A 14 -3.73 32.19 12.73
C THR A 14 -3.13 33.60 12.68
N ASP A 15 -2.00 33.85 13.35
CA ASP A 15 -1.31 35.14 13.32
C ASP A 15 -0.35 35.20 12.13
N LEU A 16 -0.84 35.70 11.00
CA LEU A 16 -0.08 35.83 9.76
C LEU A 16 0.68 37.18 9.66
N SER A 17 0.97 37.83 10.78
CA SER A 17 1.82 39.02 10.80
C SER A 17 3.25 38.72 10.35
N SER A 18 3.90 39.71 9.74
CA SER A 18 5.31 39.60 9.31
C SER A 18 6.22 39.27 10.48
N GLU A 19 5.99 39.91 11.62
CA GLU A 19 6.74 39.69 12.86
C GLU A 19 6.62 38.25 13.35
N ASN A 20 5.42 37.68 13.37
CA ASN A 20 5.23 36.30 13.82
C ASN A 20 5.89 35.31 12.84
N ILE A 21 5.62 35.43 11.53
CA ILE A 21 6.19 34.49 10.53
C ILE A 21 7.72 34.53 10.56
N LYS A 22 8.33 35.73 10.59
CA LYS A 22 9.80 35.90 10.72
C LYS A 22 10.32 35.29 12.01
N LYS A 23 9.65 35.51 13.15
CA LYS A 23 10.03 34.94 14.44
C LYS A 23 10.02 33.42 14.39
N GLN A 24 8.98 32.81 13.83
CA GLN A 24 8.88 31.35 13.73
C GLN A 24 9.95 30.78 12.79
N LEU A 25 10.15 31.39 11.62
CA LEU A 25 11.22 31.00 10.69
C LEU A 25 12.61 31.08 11.35
N LYS A 26 12.89 32.16 12.09
CA LYS A 26 14.17 32.30 12.79
C LYS A 26 14.32 31.27 13.91
N THR A 27 13.27 31.05 14.69
CA THR A 27 13.29 30.15 15.86
C THR A 27 13.46 28.69 15.46
N TRP A 28 12.69 28.25 14.46
CA TRP A 28 12.59 26.84 14.09
C TRP A 28 13.50 26.48 12.94
N TRP A 29 13.71 27.37 11.98
CA TRP A 29 14.54 27.07 10.80
C TRP A 29 15.91 27.74 10.85
N GLY A 30 16.08 28.76 11.68
CA GLY A 30 17.33 29.53 11.78
C GLY A 30 17.46 30.60 10.68
N ILE A 31 16.39 30.83 9.91
CA ILE A 31 16.41 31.68 8.71
C ILE A 31 15.95 33.10 9.08
N ASP A 32 16.74 34.09 8.70
CA ASP A 32 16.41 35.51 8.82
C ASP A 32 15.64 35.97 7.58
N ALA A 33 14.33 35.76 7.56
CA ALA A 33 13.49 36.18 6.44
C ALA A 33 13.32 37.71 6.39
N THR A 34 13.36 38.25 5.18
CA THR A 34 13.17 39.67 4.85
C THR A 34 11.69 40.03 4.78
N ASP A 35 11.33 41.32 4.75
CA ASP A 35 9.93 41.72 4.53
C ASP A 35 9.46 41.35 3.12
N GLU A 36 10.38 41.37 2.15
CA GLU A 36 10.13 40.93 0.78
C GLU A 36 9.75 39.43 0.74
N ASP A 37 10.44 38.58 1.51
CA ASP A 37 10.09 37.17 1.64
C ASP A 37 8.66 37.00 2.16
N ILE A 38 8.29 37.71 3.24
CA ILE A 38 6.94 37.58 3.81
C ILE A 38 5.88 38.08 2.83
N ALA A 39 6.13 39.20 2.15
CA ALA A 39 5.21 39.72 1.16
C ALA A 39 4.97 38.72 0.02
N GLU A 40 6.03 38.02 -0.40
CA GLU A 40 5.93 36.99 -1.44
C GLU A 40 5.20 35.74 -0.96
N ILE A 41 5.48 35.27 0.26
CA ILE A 41 4.80 34.13 0.89
C ILE A 41 3.29 34.40 0.97
N LEU A 42 2.92 35.57 1.51
CA LEU A 42 1.51 35.94 1.65
C LEU A 42 0.84 36.16 0.29
N LYS A 43 1.57 36.62 -0.72
CA LYS A 43 1.04 36.73 -2.09
C LYS A 43 0.74 35.35 -2.68
N LEU A 44 1.64 34.38 -2.54
CA LEU A 44 1.43 33.01 -3.02
C LEU A 44 0.29 32.32 -2.28
N TYR A 45 0.27 32.42 -0.94
CA TYR A 45 -0.78 31.85 -0.12
C TYR A 45 -2.18 32.39 -0.47
N ASN A 46 -2.27 33.69 -0.78
CA ASN A 46 -3.54 34.35 -1.12
C ASN A 46 -3.83 34.42 -2.64
N ASP A 47 -3.13 33.65 -3.49
CA ASP A 47 -3.24 33.76 -4.95
C ASP A 47 -4.53 33.14 -5.54
N GLY A 48 -5.36 32.53 -4.69
CA GLY A 48 -6.63 31.89 -5.07
C GLY A 48 -6.48 30.49 -5.68
N LYS A 49 -5.26 29.93 -5.78
CA LYS A 49 -5.03 28.57 -6.26
C LYS A 49 -5.08 27.51 -5.16
N GLY A 50 -5.27 27.92 -3.91
CA GLY A 50 -5.43 27.01 -2.77
C GLY A 50 -4.13 26.38 -2.29
N LEU A 51 -2.99 27.04 -2.51
CA LEU A 51 -1.72 26.63 -1.92
C LEU A 51 -1.79 26.80 -0.40
N SER A 52 -1.41 25.78 0.37
CA SER A 52 -1.33 25.90 1.83
C SER A 52 -0.17 26.81 2.25
N LEU A 53 -0.24 27.35 3.46
CA LEU A 53 0.75 28.32 3.95
C LEU A 53 2.14 27.69 4.01
N ASP A 54 2.23 26.42 4.41
CA ASP A 54 3.50 25.70 4.50
C ASP A 54 4.20 25.52 3.14
N TYR A 55 3.43 25.29 2.06
CA TYR A 55 3.96 25.26 0.70
C TYR A 55 4.42 26.63 0.23
N ALA A 56 3.62 27.69 0.47
CA ALA A 56 4.00 29.05 0.12
C ALA A 56 5.30 29.48 0.81
N ILE A 57 5.45 29.17 2.10
CA ILE A 57 6.69 29.38 2.85
C ILE A 57 7.83 28.58 2.22
N SER A 58 7.63 27.29 1.97
CA SER A 58 8.68 26.41 1.45
C SER A 58 9.17 26.85 0.07
N GLU A 59 8.28 27.30 -0.82
CA GLU A 59 8.63 27.81 -2.15
C GLU A 59 9.53 29.04 -2.07
N VAL A 60 9.13 30.06 -1.32
CA VAL A 60 9.89 31.32 -1.20
C VAL A 60 11.22 31.09 -0.51
N ILE A 61 11.22 30.33 0.60
CA ILE A 61 12.44 30.05 1.35
C ILE A 61 13.42 29.19 0.53
N SER A 62 12.95 28.16 -0.17
CA SER A 62 13.81 27.34 -1.04
C SER A 62 14.47 28.23 -2.09
N ARG A 63 13.71 29.11 -2.73
CA ARG A 63 14.20 29.98 -3.79
C ARG A 63 15.13 31.10 -3.33
N ASN A 64 14.83 31.74 -2.20
CA ASN A 64 15.53 32.96 -1.77
C ASN A 64 16.66 32.67 -0.76
N HIS A 65 16.58 31.58 0.00
CA HIS A 65 17.52 31.29 1.11
C HIS A 65 18.29 29.97 0.94
N THR A 66 18.09 29.26 -0.16
CA THR A 66 18.81 28.00 -0.44
C THR A 66 19.28 27.92 -1.89
N VAL A 67 20.05 26.87 -2.20
CA VAL A 67 20.43 26.51 -3.58
C VAL A 67 19.57 25.37 -4.14
N ILE A 68 18.42 25.11 -3.51
CA ILE A 68 17.51 24.01 -3.84
C ILE A 68 16.31 24.57 -4.61
N GLY A 69 15.92 23.88 -5.67
CA GLY A 69 14.73 24.18 -6.46
C GLY A 69 13.94 22.92 -6.81
N TRP A 70 12.68 23.12 -7.20
CA TRP A 70 11.73 22.05 -7.49
C TRP A 70 11.08 22.29 -8.86
N THR A 71 10.86 21.22 -9.61
CA THR A 71 10.21 21.28 -10.94
C THR A 71 8.81 20.67 -10.95
N THR A 72 8.43 19.92 -9.92
CA THR A 72 7.14 19.25 -9.78
C THR A 72 6.76 19.06 -8.31
N HIS A 73 5.46 18.93 -8.04
CA HIS A 73 4.91 18.50 -6.74
C HIS A 73 4.65 16.98 -6.70
N GLY A 74 4.89 16.27 -7.81
CA GLY A 74 4.72 14.81 -7.92
C GLY A 74 6.06 14.07 -7.95
N HIS A 75 6.02 12.81 -8.37
CA HIS A 75 7.23 11.99 -8.54
C HIS A 75 7.98 12.39 -9.83
N SER A 76 9.31 12.19 -9.84
CA SER A 76 10.11 12.17 -11.07
C SER A 76 10.39 10.72 -11.50
N GLY A 77 10.76 10.53 -12.76
CA GLY A 77 11.06 9.21 -13.34
C GLY A 77 12.56 8.95 -13.47
N ASP A 78 13.37 9.54 -12.59
CA ASP A 78 14.83 9.35 -12.59
C ASP A 78 15.21 7.99 -12.02
N ASP A 79 16.34 7.45 -12.48
CA ASP A 79 16.93 6.27 -11.85
C ASP A 79 17.32 6.57 -10.40
N VAL A 80 17.04 5.64 -9.49
CA VAL A 80 17.33 5.78 -8.06
C VAL A 80 18.51 4.89 -7.63
N PRO A 81 19.35 5.34 -6.67
CA PRO A 81 20.40 4.49 -6.14
C PRO A 81 19.82 3.27 -5.41
N LEU A 82 20.40 2.09 -5.67
CA LEU A 82 20.15 0.86 -4.94
C LEU A 82 21.38 0.51 -4.10
N TRP A 83 21.20 0.30 -2.81
CA TRP A 83 22.25 -0.19 -1.91
C TRP A 83 21.96 -1.64 -1.55
N ALA A 84 22.91 -2.52 -1.80
CA ALA A 84 22.87 -3.92 -1.42
C ALA A 84 24.12 -4.26 -0.58
N TYR A 85 24.00 -5.26 0.28
CA TYR A 85 25.10 -5.74 1.10
C TYR A 85 24.94 -7.24 1.37
N GLY A 86 25.98 -8.01 1.08
CA GLY A 86 26.02 -9.45 1.29
C GLY A 86 26.77 -10.15 0.17
N PRO A 87 26.96 -11.48 0.26
CA PRO A 87 27.40 -12.28 -0.87
C PRO A 87 26.43 -12.14 -2.05
N ASP A 88 26.97 -12.17 -3.27
CA ASP A 88 26.21 -12.12 -4.52
C ASP A 88 25.26 -10.91 -4.64
N ASP A 89 25.63 -9.76 -4.08
CA ASP A 89 24.82 -8.55 -4.06
C ASP A 89 24.52 -7.98 -5.46
N LEU A 90 23.34 -7.35 -5.59
CA LEU A 90 22.96 -6.66 -6.81
C LEU A 90 23.89 -5.47 -7.07
N THR A 91 24.45 -5.42 -8.27
CA THR A 91 25.32 -4.35 -8.73
C THR A 91 24.95 -3.90 -10.14
N GLY A 92 25.31 -2.67 -10.50
CA GLY A 92 25.05 -2.11 -11.82
C GLY A 92 23.69 -1.43 -11.94
N HIS A 93 23.18 -1.34 -13.17
CA HIS A 93 21.86 -0.79 -13.48
C HIS A 93 20.85 -1.93 -13.51
N VAL A 94 19.87 -1.86 -12.62
CA VAL A 94 18.93 -2.95 -12.32
C VAL A 94 17.51 -2.39 -12.40
N ASP A 95 16.63 -3.07 -13.12
CA ASP A 95 15.22 -2.73 -13.14
C ASP A 95 14.55 -3.14 -11.81
N ASN A 96 13.55 -2.39 -11.36
CA ASN A 96 12.91 -2.66 -10.07
C ASN A 96 12.24 -4.04 -9.99
N THR A 97 11.87 -4.64 -11.14
CA THR A 97 11.29 -5.99 -11.20
C THR A 97 12.34 -7.08 -10.94
N GLU A 98 13.61 -6.83 -11.27
CA GLU A 98 14.71 -7.78 -11.04
C GLU A 98 15.02 -7.95 -9.55
N ILE A 99 14.76 -6.92 -8.72
CA ILE A 99 14.99 -6.94 -7.28
C ILE A 99 14.20 -8.08 -6.61
N ALA A 100 12.92 -8.23 -6.95
CA ALA A 100 12.08 -9.29 -6.40
C ALA A 100 12.59 -10.68 -6.79
N GLY A 101 13.02 -10.85 -8.05
CA GLY A 101 13.60 -12.10 -8.54
C GLY A 101 14.90 -12.45 -7.83
N HIS A 102 15.77 -11.46 -7.62
CA HIS A 102 17.02 -11.65 -6.88
C HIS A 102 16.76 -12.06 -5.42
N ILE A 103 15.86 -11.36 -4.71
CA ILE A 103 15.49 -11.71 -3.33
C ILE A 103 14.95 -13.14 -3.25
N ALA A 104 14.07 -13.53 -4.18
CA ALA A 104 13.50 -14.88 -4.21
C ALA A 104 14.58 -15.96 -4.43
N LYS A 105 15.54 -15.69 -5.34
CA LYS A 105 16.69 -16.58 -5.59
C LYS A 105 17.54 -16.75 -4.32
N GLU A 106 17.90 -15.66 -3.64
CA GLU A 106 18.76 -15.71 -2.46
C GLU A 106 18.05 -16.34 -1.24
N LEU A 107 16.73 -16.17 -1.12
CA LEU A 107 15.92 -16.82 -0.08
C LEU A 107 15.51 -18.26 -0.43
N GLY A 108 15.80 -18.72 -1.65
CA GLY A 108 15.57 -20.11 -2.06
C GLY A 108 14.11 -20.48 -2.33
N PHE A 109 13.28 -19.53 -2.80
CA PHE A 109 11.90 -19.80 -3.19
C PHE A 109 11.57 -19.31 -4.61
N ASP A 110 10.48 -19.85 -5.17
CA ASP A 110 9.99 -19.51 -6.50
C ASP A 110 8.74 -18.63 -6.39
N LEU A 111 8.76 -17.45 -7.01
CA LEU A 111 7.66 -16.49 -6.93
C LEU A 111 6.36 -17.03 -7.53
N ASN A 112 6.42 -17.75 -8.65
CA ASN A 112 5.24 -18.28 -9.33
C ASN A 112 4.57 -19.38 -8.49
N LYS A 113 5.38 -20.24 -7.88
CA LYS A 113 4.92 -21.28 -6.96
C LYS A 113 4.31 -20.67 -5.70
N THR A 114 4.97 -19.68 -5.10
CA THR A 114 4.45 -18.96 -3.94
C THR A 114 3.14 -18.25 -4.27
N ASN A 115 3.05 -17.59 -5.41
CA ASN A 115 1.82 -16.91 -5.85
C ASN A 115 0.67 -17.90 -6.05
N SER A 116 0.93 -19.02 -6.71
CA SER A 116 -0.07 -20.08 -6.93
C SER A 116 -0.50 -20.79 -5.64
N GLN A 117 0.33 -20.75 -4.60
CA GLN A 117 0.03 -21.32 -3.29
C GLN A 117 -0.77 -20.35 -2.42
N LEU A 118 -0.42 -19.06 -2.39
CA LEU A 118 -1.00 -18.08 -1.46
C LEU A 118 -2.19 -17.30 -2.02
N PHE A 119 -2.32 -17.20 -3.35
CA PHE A 119 -3.31 -16.32 -3.99
C PHE A 119 -4.16 -17.06 -5.03
N ILE A 120 -4.96 -18.02 -4.56
CA ILE A 120 -5.94 -18.71 -5.41
C ILE A 120 -7.17 -17.82 -5.59
N ASP A 121 -7.47 -17.49 -6.85
CA ASP A 121 -8.69 -16.77 -7.24
C ASP A 121 -9.93 -17.61 -6.89
N VAL A 122 -10.74 -17.10 -5.95
CA VAL A 122 -11.93 -17.80 -5.43
C VAL A 122 -12.94 -18.07 -6.54
N ASP A 123 -13.08 -17.18 -7.52
CA ASP A 123 -14.00 -17.32 -8.67
C ASP A 123 -13.68 -18.55 -9.54
N LYS A 124 -12.44 -19.04 -9.50
CA LYS A 124 -12.04 -20.23 -10.27
C LYS A 124 -12.49 -21.54 -9.60
N ILE A 125 -12.84 -21.51 -8.32
CA ILE A 125 -13.09 -22.70 -7.50
C ILE A 125 -14.56 -22.77 -7.07
N PHE A 126 -15.14 -21.63 -6.68
CA PHE A 126 -16.50 -21.53 -6.15
C PHE A 126 -17.35 -20.63 -7.04
N SER A 127 -18.63 -20.93 -7.14
CA SER A 127 -19.59 -20.05 -7.80
C SER A 127 -20.02 -18.93 -6.84
N LYS A 128 -20.38 -17.76 -7.35
CA LYS A 128 -21.00 -16.73 -6.48
C LYS A 128 -22.35 -17.22 -5.99
N ASP A 129 -22.71 -16.87 -4.76
CA ASP A 129 -24.03 -17.09 -4.18
C ASP A 129 -25.13 -16.65 -5.16
N ASN A 130 -26.11 -17.52 -5.36
CA ASN A 130 -27.21 -17.31 -6.30
C ASN A 130 -28.36 -16.49 -5.69
N GLY A 131 -28.33 -16.24 -4.37
CA GLY A 131 -29.31 -15.40 -3.67
C GLY A 131 -30.63 -16.10 -3.34
N ASP A 132 -30.68 -17.44 -3.34
CA ASP A 132 -31.86 -18.23 -2.93
C ASP A 132 -32.10 -18.23 -1.40
N GLY A 133 -31.25 -17.53 -0.65
CA GLY A 133 -31.28 -17.43 0.80
C GLY A 133 -30.46 -18.49 1.52
N LYS A 134 -29.69 -19.32 0.80
CA LYS A 134 -28.83 -20.36 1.34
C LYS A 134 -27.50 -20.43 0.60
N LEU A 135 -26.41 -20.17 1.33
CA LEU A 135 -25.07 -20.35 0.79
C LEU A 135 -24.70 -21.85 0.70
N ASP A 136 -24.60 -22.38 -0.52
CA ASP A 136 -24.23 -23.77 -0.75
C ASP A 136 -22.73 -24.01 -0.59
N LYS A 137 -22.33 -25.28 -0.40
CA LYS A 137 -20.92 -25.68 -0.16
C LYS A 137 -19.95 -25.31 -1.29
N ASN A 138 -20.47 -25.19 -2.52
CA ASN A 138 -19.69 -24.84 -3.70
C ASN A 138 -19.85 -23.36 -4.08
N GLU A 139 -20.52 -22.58 -3.24
CA GLU A 139 -20.78 -21.17 -3.44
C GLU A 139 -19.99 -20.32 -2.43
N TYR A 140 -19.74 -19.08 -2.81
CA TYR A 140 -19.15 -18.09 -1.93
C TYR A 140 -19.91 -16.77 -1.97
N LEU A 141 -19.85 -16.05 -0.86
CA LEU A 141 -20.38 -14.69 -0.72
C LEU A 141 -19.30 -13.80 -0.10
N LEU A 142 -19.01 -12.67 -0.74
CA LEU A 142 -18.23 -11.61 -0.09
C LEU A 142 -19.18 -10.70 0.69
N ASN A 143 -19.23 -10.90 2.01
CA ASN A 143 -20.06 -10.11 2.91
C ASN A 143 -19.43 -8.73 3.15
N MET A 144 -20.03 -7.71 2.55
CA MET A 144 -19.60 -6.30 2.65
C MET A 144 -20.42 -5.48 3.66
N THR A 145 -21.19 -6.11 4.55
CA THR A 145 -22.05 -5.40 5.53
C THR A 145 -21.25 -4.40 6.37
N ASN A 146 -20.02 -4.77 6.75
CA ASN A 146 -19.02 -3.84 7.26
C ASN A 146 -17.93 -3.66 6.20
N SER A 147 -18.00 -2.57 5.44
CA SER A 147 -17.05 -2.28 4.36
C SER A 147 -15.60 -2.14 4.84
N SER A 148 -15.39 -1.82 6.12
CA SER A 148 -14.05 -1.73 6.72
C SER A 148 -13.49 -3.08 7.15
N ASN A 149 -14.34 -4.12 7.25
CA ASN A 149 -13.96 -5.49 7.61
C ASN A 149 -14.81 -6.49 6.82
N PRO A 150 -14.60 -6.61 5.50
CA PRO A 150 -15.34 -7.56 4.71
C PRO A 150 -14.97 -9.01 5.06
N VAL A 151 -15.91 -9.92 4.89
CA VAL A 151 -15.73 -11.34 5.21
C VAL A 151 -16.10 -12.18 4.01
N LEU A 152 -15.16 -13.00 3.54
CA LEU A 152 -15.46 -14.04 2.57
C LEU A 152 -16.12 -15.22 3.29
N GLU A 153 -17.32 -15.58 2.87
CA GLU A 153 -18.08 -16.72 3.38
C GLU A 153 -18.09 -17.83 2.31
N ILE A 154 -17.73 -19.05 2.70
CA ILE A 154 -17.78 -20.25 1.84
C ILE A 154 -18.42 -21.38 2.64
N GLY A 155 -19.69 -21.68 2.38
CA GLY A 155 -20.47 -22.60 3.20
C GLY A 155 -20.51 -22.18 4.67
N ASP A 156 -19.94 -23.01 5.56
CA ASP A 156 -19.85 -22.75 7.02
C ASP A 156 -18.54 -22.06 7.45
N ALA A 157 -17.64 -21.77 6.50
CA ALA A 157 -16.38 -21.11 6.75
C ALA A 157 -16.48 -19.60 6.54
N LYS A 158 -15.83 -18.85 7.43
CA LYS A 158 -15.71 -17.39 7.38
C LYS A 158 -14.25 -16.98 7.36
N LEU A 159 -13.88 -16.17 6.39
CA LEU A 159 -12.52 -15.73 6.13
C LEU A 159 -12.50 -14.19 6.10
N PRO A 160 -12.19 -13.52 7.22
CA PRO A 160 -12.06 -12.08 7.24
C PRO A 160 -10.94 -11.63 6.30
N VAL A 161 -11.27 -10.68 5.42
CA VAL A 161 -10.31 -10.08 4.49
C VAL A 161 -9.21 -9.34 5.26
N ASP A 162 -8.02 -9.30 4.67
CA ASP A 162 -6.79 -8.71 5.24
C ASP A 162 -6.30 -9.41 6.53
N THR A 163 -6.75 -10.65 6.74
CA THR A 163 -6.30 -11.51 7.83
C THR A 163 -5.84 -12.87 7.29
N ASN A 164 -5.07 -13.60 8.10
CA ASN A 164 -4.71 -14.99 7.87
C ASN A 164 -5.59 -15.94 8.70
N ILE A 165 -6.86 -15.60 8.94
CA ILE A 165 -7.75 -16.37 9.81
C ILE A 165 -8.88 -17.00 9.00
N LEU A 166 -9.12 -18.29 9.23
CA LEU A 166 -10.33 -19.00 8.82
C LEU A 166 -11.09 -19.45 10.05
N ILE A 167 -12.36 -19.09 10.15
CA ILE A 167 -13.26 -19.52 11.21
C ILE A 167 -14.23 -20.55 10.65
N LYS A 168 -14.22 -21.75 11.20
CA LYS A 168 -15.13 -22.83 10.80
C LYS A 168 -15.65 -23.56 12.03
N ASN A 169 -16.96 -23.77 12.11
CA ASN A 169 -17.63 -24.36 13.29
C ASN A 169 -17.26 -23.67 14.62
N GLY A 170 -17.05 -22.34 14.59
CA GLY A 170 -16.66 -21.54 15.75
C GLY A 170 -15.19 -21.66 16.17
N VAL A 171 -14.38 -22.45 15.45
CA VAL A 171 -12.94 -22.60 15.69
C VAL A 171 -12.17 -21.75 14.67
N ALA A 172 -11.21 -20.96 15.17
CA ALA A 172 -10.30 -20.19 14.35
C ALA A 172 -9.06 -21.02 13.99
N HIS A 173 -8.67 -20.97 12.73
CA HIS A 173 -7.48 -21.57 12.16
C HIS A 173 -6.62 -20.48 11.55
N GLU A 174 -5.34 -20.46 11.89
CA GLU A 174 -4.36 -19.60 11.23
C GLU A 174 -3.96 -20.23 9.89
N LEU A 175 -3.92 -19.42 8.84
CA LEU A 175 -3.56 -19.80 7.50
C LEU A 175 -2.10 -19.43 7.20
N GLU A 176 -1.50 -20.14 6.26
CA GLU A 176 -0.18 -19.84 5.71
C GLU A 176 -0.07 -18.48 4.98
N GLY A 177 -1.20 -17.84 4.67
CA GLY A 177 -1.25 -16.54 4.00
C GLY A 177 -2.53 -15.77 4.30
N ILE A 178 -2.61 -14.55 3.78
CA ILE A 178 -3.75 -13.65 3.99
C ILE A 178 -4.85 -13.83 2.95
N VAL A 179 -6.07 -13.51 3.35
CA VAL A 179 -7.22 -13.38 2.45
C VAL A 179 -7.17 -11.98 1.84
N VAL A 180 -7.10 -11.89 0.51
CA VAL A 180 -6.96 -10.60 -0.19
C VAL A 180 -8.21 -10.31 -1.00
N TYR A 181 -8.83 -9.16 -0.76
CA TYR A 181 -9.85 -8.61 -1.66
C TYR A 181 -9.21 -7.52 -2.52
N ALA A 182 -9.41 -7.60 -3.84
CA ALA A 182 -8.97 -6.61 -4.80
C ALA A 182 -10.19 -5.81 -5.31
N PRO A 183 -10.51 -4.62 -4.73
CA PRO A 183 -11.72 -3.88 -5.07
C PRO A 183 -11.80 -3.46 -6.54
N ALA A 184 -10.64 -3.16 -7.16
CA ALA A 184 -10.57 -2.74 -8.55
C ALA A 184 -11.04 -3.84 -9.53
N THR A 185 -10.89 -5.11 -9.16
CA THR A 185 -11.32 -6.26 -9.98
C THR A 185 -12.50 -7.01 -9.38
N GLY A 186 -12.91 -6.68 -8.15
CA GLY A 186 -13.93 -7.41 -7.40
C GLY A 186 -13.54 -8.85 -7.06
N LYS A 187 -12.24 -9.18 -7.10
CA LYS A 187 -11.74 -10.56 -6.91
C LYS A 187 -11.31 -10.79 -5.48
N VAL A 188 -11.46 -12.02 -5.01
CA VAL A 188 -10.97 -12.45 -3.70
C VAL A 188 -9.97 -13.59 -3.91
N TYR A 189 -8.87 -13.56 -3.16
CA TYR A 189 -7.81 -14.55 -3.21
C TYR A 189 -7.62 -15.17 -1.83
N ILE A 190 -7.40 -16.48 -1.80
CA ILE A 190 -7.15 -17.25 -0.57
C ILE A 190 -5.94 -18.18 -0.73
N PRO A 191 -5.25 -18.53 0.37
CA PRO A 191 -4.24 -19.56 0.34
C PRO A 191 -4.81 -20.93 -0.01
N CYS A 192 -4.00 -21.79 -0.62
CA CYS A 192 -4.36 -23.14 -0.99
C CYS A 192 -4.76 -23.99 0.22
N GLU A 193 -4.12 -23.78 1.37
CA GLU A 193 -4.49 -24.42 2.63
C GLU A 193 -5.97 -24.22 2.98
N ALA A 194 -6.52 -23.02 2.74
CA ALA A 194 -7.91 -22.69 3.07
C ALA A 194 -8.90 -23.64 2.38
N LEU A 195 -8.60 -24.06 1.14
CA LEU A 195 -9.46 -25.00 0.41
C LEU A 195 -9.57 -26.37 1.11
N SER A 196 -8.50 -26.84 1.77
CA SER A 196 -8.52 -28.11 2.52
C SER A 196 -9.35 -28.00 3.79
N LEU A 197 -9.28 -26.85 4.46
CA LEU A 197 -10.06 -26.55 5.67
C LEU A 197 -11.55 -26.35 5.35
N VAL A 198 -11.88 -25.71 4.23
CA VAL A 198 -13.25 -25.52 3.74
C VAL A 198 -13.88 -26.85 3.30
N ASN A 199 -13.17 -27.68 2.53
CA ASN A 199 -13.75 -28.90 1.95
C ASN A 199 -13.71 -30.13 2.88
N GLY A 200 -13.04 -30.07 4.03
CA GLY A 200 -13.03 -31.15 5.03
C GLY A 200 -12.34 -32.43 4.57
N THR A 201 -11.55 -32.41 3.49
CA THR A 201 -10.77 -33.55 2.99
C THR A 201 -9.53 -33.01 2.26
N LYS A 202 -8.36 -33.64 2.48
CA LYS A 202 -7.11 -33.34 1.75
C LYS A 202 -7.41 -33.30 0.26
N ILE A 203 -7.15 -32.15 -0.36
CA ILE A 203 -7.27 -32.01 -1.80
C ILE A 203 -6.25 -32.96 -2.42
N ASN A 204 -6.72 -33.90 -3.24
CA ASN A 204 -5.85 -34.73 -4.05
C ASN A 204 -4.94 -33.81 -4.85
N GLU A 205 -3.62 -33.98 -4.72
CA GLU A 205 -2.57 -33.20 -5.37
C GLU A 205 -2.80 -33.03 -6.89
N THR A 206 -3.56 -33.94 -7.50
CA THR A 206 -3.99 -33.91 -8.90
C THR A 206 -4.71 -32.62 -9.30
N LYS A 207 -5.68 -32.11 -8.52
CA LYS A 207 -6.41 -30.88 -8.88
C LYS A 207 -5.58 -29.62 -8.69
N ILE A 208 -4.69 -29.60 -7.70
CA ILE A 208 -3.73 -28.50 -7.47
C ILE A 208 -2.71 -28.48 -8.62
N ASN A 209 -2.24 -29.64 -9.08
CA ASN A 209 -1.29 -29.74 -10.18
C ASN A 209 -1.89 -29.35 -11.54
N GLU A 210 -3.19 -29.55 -11.76
CA GLU A 210 -3.90 -29.02 -12.95
C GLU A 210 -3.97 -27.49 -12.92
N THR A 211 -4.25 -26.89 -11.76
CA THR A 211 -4.24 -25.42 -11.60
C THR A 211 -2.83 -24.84 -11.70
N ARG A 212 -1.80 -25.53 -11.19
CA ARG A 212 -0.38 -25.17 -11.34
C ARG A 212 0.07 -25.20 -12.81
N LYS A 213 -0.28 -26.26 -13.55
CA LYS A 213 0.03 -26.36 -14.99
C LYS A 213 -0.63 -25.26 -15.82
N ALA A 214 -1.87 -24.89 -15.49
CA ALA A 214 -2.56 -23.82 -16.21
C ALA A 214 -1.92 -22.44 -16.00
N ALA A 215 -1.28 -22.22 -14.84
CA ALA A 215 -0.56 -20.98 -14.52
C ALA A 215 0.86 -20.92 -15.13
N GLU A 216 1.49 -22.06 -15.44
CA GLU A 216 2.81 -22.12 -16.11
C GLU A 216 2.74 -21.87 -17.63
N THR A 217 1.54 -21.90 -18.23
CA THR A 217 1.33 -21.74 -19.69
C THR A 217 0.71 -20.39 -20.11
N ALA A 218 0.56 -19.44 -19.19
CA ALA A 218 0.02 -18.09 -19.45
C ALA A 218 1.07 -17.03 -19.10
#